data_AF-A0A7K2ZTK8-F1
#
_entry.id   AF-A0A7K2ZTK8-F1
#
_cell.length_a   1.000
_cell.length_b   1.000
_cell.length_c   1.000
_cell.angle_alpha   90.00
_cell.angle_beta   90.00
_cell.angle_gamma   90.00
#
_symmetry.space_group_name_H-M   'P 1'
#
loop_
_entity.id
_entity.type
_entity.pdbx_description
1 polymer ?
#
loop_
_entity_poly.entity_id
_entity_poly.type
_entity_poly.pdbx_seq_one_letter_code
_entity_poly.pdbx_strand_id
1 'polypeptide(L)'
;MIRARLAADASDVPTRRALPNITVRAAAKFDPQLRAIVPDLGCSKKTSNEKARRILQWTPRDPEEAVIAAAESLVKKGLSTEK
;
A
#
# COMPACT_ATOMS: atom_id res chain seq x y z
N MET A 1 5.44 11.41 0.15
CA MET A 1 4.24 11.42 1.00
C MET A 1 4.49 10.71 2.33
N ILE A 2 4.43 9.37 2.43
CA ILE A 2 4.57 8.66 3.73
C ILE A 2 5.87 9.02 4.47
N ARG A 3 7.03 8.92 3.82
CA ARG A 3 8.32 9.31 4.44
C ARG A 3 8.41 10.78 4.86
N ALA A 4 7.71 11.66 4.16
CA ALA A 4 7.70 13.07 4.50
C ALA A 4 6.85 13.34 5.76
N ARG A 5 5.85 12.50 6.05
CA ARG A 5 4.93 12.65 7.19
C ARG A 5 5.34 11.85 8.42
N LEU A 6 5.90 10.65 8.24
CA LEU A 6 6.25 9.74 9.34
C LEU A 6 7.77 9.70 9.66
N ALA A 7 8.60 10.40 8.88
CA ALA A 7 10.05 10.54 9.11
C ALA A 7 10.77 9.22 9.49
N ALA A 8 11.25 9.11 10.74
CA ALA A 8 12.01 7.96 11.24
C ALA A 8 11.19 6.66 11.21
N ASP A 9 9.89 6.73 11.45
CA ASP A 9 8.99 5.56 11.49
C ASP A 9 8.68 5.00 10.08
N ALA A 10 9.11 5.71 9.03
CA ALA A 10 8.97 5.27 7.63
C ALA A 10 10.26 4.65 7.07
N SER A 11 11.17 4.16 7.92
CA SER A 11 12.44 3.53 7.52
C SER A 11 12.23 2.37 6.54
N ASP A 12 11.17 1.58 6.76
CA ASP A 12 10.87 0.35 6.01
C ASP A 12 10.29 0.62 4.62
N VAL A 13 9.86 1.85 4.34
CA VAL A 13 9.21 2.20 3.06
C VAL A 13 10.26 2.25 1.93
N PRO A 14 10.25 1.34 0.95
CA PRO A 14 11.25 1.35 -0.12
C PRO A 14 11.13 2.61 -0.98
N THR A 15 12.24 3.29 -1.25
CA THR A 15 12.26 4.55 -2.05
C THR A 15 13.05 4.46 -3.34
N ARG A 16 14.04 3.57 -3.41
CA ARG A 16 15.04 3.62 -4.47
C ARG A 16 14.83 2.59 -5.57
N ARG A 17 14.21 1.45 -5.26
CA ARG A 17 14.07 0.34 -6.22
C ARG A 17 12.73 -0.36 -6.03
N ALA A 18 11.90 -0.29 -7.06
CA ALA A 18 10.84 -1.26 -7.25
C ALA A 18 11.46 -2.61 -7.62
N LEU A 19 10.98 -3.69 -7.03
CA LEU A 19 11.35 -5.03 -7.48
C LEU A 19 10.78 -5.27 -8.89
N PRO A 20 11.57 -5.81 -9.83
CA PRO A 20 11.05 -6.21 -11.12
C PRO A 20 9.97 -7.30 -10.99
N ASN A 21 8.93 -7.22 -11.82
CA ASN A 21 7.83 -8.21 -11.82
C ASN A 21 8.34 -9.65 -12.01
N ILE A 22 9.40 -9.84 -12.80
CA ILE A 22 10.00 -11.16 -13.06
C ILE A 22 10.52 -11.79 -11.75
N THR A 23 11.14 -10.99 -10.90
CA THR A 23 11.66 -11.45 -9.61
C THR A 23 10.53 -11.91 -8.69
N VAL A 24 9.44 -11.14 -8.63
CA VAL A 24 8.25 -11.52 -7.83
C VAL A 24 7.60 -12.80 -8.37
N ARG A 25 7.48 -12.94 -9.70
CA ARG A 25 6.95 -14.15 -10.34
C ARG A 25 7.80 -15.39 -10.07
N ALA A 26 9.13 -15.24 -10.01
CA ALA A 26 10.03 -16.34 -9.65
C ALA A 26 9.88 -16.72 -8.17
N ALA A 27 9.85 -15.75 -7.27
CA ALA A 27 9.71 -15.97 -5.82
C ALA A 27 8.36 -16.61 -5.44
N ALA A 28 7.27 -16.27 -6.13
CA ALA A 28 5.93 -16.83 -5.90
C ALA A 28 5.81 -18.35 -6.15
N LYS A 29 6.81 -18.96 -6.79
CA LYS A 29 6.89 -20.43 -6.90
C LYS A 29 7.18 -21.07 -5.55
N PHE A 30 7.93 -20.38 -4.68
CA PHE A 30 8.38 -20.88 -3.39
C PHE A 30 7.58 -20.31 -2.22
N ASP A 31 6.97 -19.12 -2.39
CA ASP A 31 6.17 -18.45 -1.36
C ASP A 31 4.68 -18.38 -1.74
N PRO A 32 3.77 -19.05 -0.99
CA PRO A 32 2.34 -18.96 -1.18
C PRO A 32 1.75 -17.55 -1.01
N GLN A 33 2.31 -16.69 -0.16
CA GLN A 33 1.82 -15.33 0.05
C GLN A 33 2.05 -14.47 -1.20
N LEU A 34 3.20 -14.62 -1.84
CA LEU A 34 3.50 -13.92 -3.09
C LEU A 34 2.63 -14.40 -4.25
N ARG A 35 2.19 -15.67 -4.23
CA ARG A 35 1.32 -16.23 -5.28
C ARG A 35 -0.02 -15.51 -5.40
N ALA A 36 -0.56 -14.99 -4.29
CA ALA A 36 -1.79 -14.20 -4.31
C ALA A 36 -1.62 -12.84 -5.01
N ILE A 37 -0.40 -12.30 -5.04
CA ILE A 37 -0.09 -10.98 -5.60
C ILE A 37 0.24 -11.06 -7.10
N VAL A 38 0.72 -12.21 -7.59
CA VAL A 38 1.13 -12.40 -8.99
C VAL A 38 0.09 -11.93 -10.03
N PRO A 39 -1.22 -12.22 -9.89
CA PRO A 39 -2.23 -11.78 -10.86
C PRO A 39 -2.39 -10.26 -10.95
N ASP A 40 -2.06 -9.54 -9.88
CA ASP A 40 -2.17 -8.08 -9.79
C ASP A 40 -0.91 -7.35 -10.32
N LEU A 41 0.17 -8.08 -10.62
CA LEU A 41 1.42 -7.47 -11.09
C LEU A 41 1.26 -6.77 -12.45
N GLY A 42 1.71 -5.52 -12.54
CA GLY A 42 1.64 -4.71 -13.77
C GLY A 42 0.25 -4.16 -14.08
N CYS A 43 -0.77 -4.46 -13.26
CA CYS A 43 -2.11 -3.94 -13.43
C CYS A 43 -2.33 -2.73 -12.50
N SER A 44 -2.50 -1.54 -13.08
CA SER A 44 -2.95 -0.36 -12.32
C SER A 44 -4.47 -0.37 -12.24
N LYS A 45 -5.02 -0.83 -11.12
CA LYS A 45 -6.47 -0.79 -10.87
C LYS A 45 -6.94 0.67 -10.80
N LYS A 46 -7.58 1.15 -11.87
CA LYS A 46 -8.24 2.44 -11.88
C LYS A 46 -9.55 2.32 -11.11
N THR A 47 -9.64 2.97 -9.96
CA THR A 47 -10.83 2.99 -9.11
C THR A 47 -11.40 4.40 -9.02
N SER A 48 -12.72 4.52 -8.91
CA SER A 48 -13.43 5.78 -8.71
C SER A 48 -14.46 5.65 -7.59
N ASN A 49 -14.52 6.67 -6.74
CA ASN A 49 -15.46 6.79 -5.63
C ASN A 49 -16.73 7.60 -5.99
N GLU A 50 -16.89 8.00 -7.26
CA GLU A 50 -18.03 8.79 -7.75
C GLU A 50 -19.38 8.12 -7.50
N LYS A 51 -19.48 6.80 -7.72
CA LYS A 51 -20.72 6.06 -7.49
C LYS A 51 -21.16 6.14 -6.04
N ALA A 52 -20.22 6.05 -5.10
CA ALA A 52 -20.51 6.11 -3.68
C ALA A 52 -20.92 7.52 -3.25
N ARG A 53 -20.27 8.56 -3.80
CA ARG A 53 -20.70 9.96 -3.62
C ARG A 53 -22.13 10.19 -4.13
N ARG A 54 -22.45 9.68 -5.33
CA ARG A 54 -23.76 9.88 -5.96
C ARG A 54 -24.89 9.16 -5.26
N ILE A 55 -24.69 7.89 -4.88
CA ILE A 55 -25.78 7.03 -4.37
C ILE A 55 -25.88 7.15 -2.84
N LEU A 56 -24.75 7.12 -2.14
CA LEU A 56 -24.73 7.07 -0.68
C LEU A 56 -24.56 8.46 -0.05
N GLN A 57 -24.42 9.51 -0.88
CA GLN A 57 -24.06 10.87 -0.43
C GLN A 57 -22.82 10.87 0.48
N TRP A 58 -21.96 9.87 0.29
CA TRP A 58 -20.80 9.67 1.14
C TRP A 58 -19.67 10.57 0.66
N THR A 59 -19.10 11.34 1.59
CA THR A 59 -17.92 12.17 1.35
C THR A 59 -16.69 11.47 1.94
N PRO A 60 -15.97 10.64 1.16
CA PRO A 60 -14.73 10.05 1.62
C PRO A 60 -13.69 11.13 1.91
N ARG A 61 -12.81 10.84 2.87
CA ARG A 61 -11.63 11.64 3.19
C ARG A 61 -10.72 11.77 1.99
N ASP A 62 -9.82 12.74 2.06
CA ASP A 62 -8.76 12.85 1.06
C ASP A 62 -7.93 11.55 1.01
N PRO A 63 -7.60 11.03 -0.18
CA PRO A 63 -6.83 9.78 -0.30
C PRO A 63 -5.45 9.86 0.36
N GLU A 64 -4.79 11.02 0.32
CA GLU A 64 -3.48 11.22 0.95
C GLU A 64 -3.60 11.03 2.46
N GLU A 65 -4.57 11.71 3.06
CA GLU A 65 -4.86 11.67 4.49
C GLU A 65 -5.26 10.27 4.95
N ALA A 66 -6.09 9.57 4.17
CA ALA A 66 -6.51 8.21 4.48
C ALA A 66 -5.32 7.23 4.53
N VAL A 67 -4.37 7.36 3.60
CA VAL A 67 -3.16 6.52 3.57
C VAL A 67 -2.21 6.87 4.72
N ILE A 68 -2.06 8.16 5.06
CA ILE A 68 -1.24 8.59 6.19
C ILE A 68 -1.81 8.04 7.51
N ALA A 69 -3.12 8.18 7.74
CA ALA A 69 -3.77 7.65 8.94
C ALA A 69 -3.65 6.12 9.05
N ALA A 70 -3.68 5.41 7.92
CA ALA A 70 -3.44 3.97 7.91
C ALA A 70 -1.98 3.63 8.29
N ALA A 71 -1.01 4.38 7.76
CA ALA A 71 0.40 4.21 8.10
C ALA A 71 0.67 4.48 9.59
N GLU A 72 0.10 5.55 10.15
CA GLU A 72 0.17 5.87 11.59
C GLU A 72 -0.42 4.75 12.46
N SER A 73 -1.55 4.16 12.01
CA SER A 73 -2.18 3.02 12.70
C SER A 73 -1.28 1.79 12.72
N LEU A 74 -0.54 1.52 11.63
CA LEU A 74 0.41 0.40 11.56
C LEU A 74 1.59 0.61 12.52
N VAL A 75 2.16 1.82 12.55
CA VAL A 75 3.25 2.18 13.49
C VAL A 75 2.79 2.05 14.93
N LYS A 76 1.62 2.61 15.26
CA LYS A 76 1.05 2.53 16.61
C LYS A 76 0.83 1.09 17.09
N LYS A 77 0.56 0.17 16.16
CA LYS A 77 0.36 -1.26 16.45
C LYS A 77 1.67 -2.07 16.43
N GLY A 78 2.82 -1.46 16.17
CA GLY A 78 4.10 -2.15 16.06
C GLY A 78 4.20 -3.09 14.86
N LEU A 79 3.41 -2.84 13.81
CA LEU A 79 3.39 -3.67 12.59
C LEU A 79 4.42 -3.21 11.54
N SER A 80 5.05 -2.06 11.76
CA SER A 80 6.32 -1.68 11.13
C SER A 80 7.46 -2.29 11.94
N THR A 81 8.46 -2.87 11.26
CA THR A 81 9.46 -3.78 11.85
C THR A 81 10.07 -3.20 13.13
N GLU A 82 9.94 -3.94 14.24
CA GLU A 82 10.70 -3.71 15.46
C GLU A 82 12.20 -3.72 15.15
N LYS A 83 12.91 -2.77 15.73
CA LYS A 83 14.37 -2.82 15.78
C LYS A 83 14.82 -3.68 16.94
#